data_AF-A0A1D8TMP1-F1
#
_entry.id   AF-A0A1D8TMP1-F1
#
_cell.length_a   1.000
_cell.length_b   1.000
_cell.length_c   1.000
_cell.angle_alpha   90.00
_cell.angle_beta   90.00
_cell.angle_gamma   90.00
#
_symmetry.space_group_name_H-M   'P 1'
#
loop_
_entity.id
_entity.type
_entity.pdbx_description
1 polymer ?
#
loop_
_entity_poly.entity_id
_entity_poly.type
_entity_poly.pdbx_seq_one_letter_code
_entity_poly.pdbx_strand_id
1 'polypeptide(L)'
;MDEERLQAYLNLVNQLLTCASGEEVQILESNRELVDAELLQVMAVVAEKIAADGNQNAADFLASLRSQLLEIFLKSPTLINASSQDHLDFLMEVLRGTADSNGDSKVVYPLLEANLDKLDDNFIDILKTWASAKLSELEPETAEFIAIVICNFSNFISDFLLDNKANNMEIAIAGYETTLTVINRDSNPEIWARTQNNLGYAYSDRINGDKADNLEISIEAYQLALSVYTKSDFPEDWARTQNNLGYAYSNRIHGDKADNIELAIEAYQLALSVITKQNLSQYWASTQAILGLAYSNRIRGDQADNLELAIEAYQLALSVITKQDFPQYWASTQAILGLAYSNRIREDKADNIELAIEAYQLALSVITKQDFPEKWANTHYNLGYAYGNRINGDKADNLELAIEAYQLALEVITKQDFSEKWANAHYNLGNGYSKRILGNSAENLEKAIASYQNASEFYTRDDFPEDWADVQRNIGKLLVQRGSWYDGLSRLEQSLPIYRHTENLEALADSVYHIARTHHLIMNLDKARMNYRDALRIYNHLNNQPGIAICKTGLGMLMISIGFIDDAREELTQAYEICHTIKDNQGIDNIQQLLQVINKIKTKP
;
A
#
# COMPACT_ATOMS: atom_id res chain seq x y z
N MET A 1 10.14 -24.76 25.74
CA MET A 1 11.31 -25.66 25.78
C MET A 1 12.34 -25.09 26.74
N ASP A 2 12.92 -25.94 27.59
CA ASP A 2 14.00 -25.58 28.53
C ASP A 2 15.31 -25.31 27.77
N GLU A 3 16.13 -24.38 28.26
CA GLU A 3 17.33 -23.88 27.57
C GLU A 3 18.40 -24.98 27.42
N GLU A 4 18.52 -25.86 28.43
CA GLU A 4 19.41 -27.03 28.36
C GLU A 4 18.95 -28.06 27.31
N ARG A 5 17.64 -28.24 27.14
CA ARG A 5 17.05 -29.22 26.21
C ARG A 5 17.16 -28.74 24.75
N LEU A 6 16.91 -27.44 24.52
CA LEU A 6 17.17 -26.82 23.21
C LEU A 6 18.64 -26.96 22.81
N GLN A 7 19.57 -26.72 23.74
CA GLN A 7 20.99 -26.88 23.45
C GLN A 7 21.36 -28.34 23.13
N ALA A 8 20.74 -29.31 23.79
CA ALA A 8 20.92 -30.73 23.48
C ALA A 8 20.43 -31.07 22.06
N TYR A 9 19.26 -30.56 21.65
CA TYR A 9 18.77 -30.74 20.28
C TYR A 9 19.67 -30.09 19.23
N LEU A 10 20.12 -28.85 19.47
CA LEU A 10 21.03 -28.16 18.55
C LEU A 10 22.35 -28.92 18.40
N ASN A 11 22.87 -29.50 19.48
CA ASN A 11 24.06 -30.33 19.45
C ASN A 11 23.84 -31.62 18.64
N LEU A 12 22.70 -32.29 18.84
CA LEU A 12 22.34 -33.50 18.09
C LEU A 12 22.16 -33.20 16.59
N VAL A 13 21.45 -32.13 16.25
CA VAL A 13 21.28 -31.69 14.86
C VAL A 13 22.63 -31.38 14.21
N ASN A 14 23.53 -30.70 14.93
CA ASN A 14 24.87 -30.44 14.42
C ASN A 14 25.70 -31.72 14.24
N GLN A 15 25.56 -32.71 15.12
CA GLN A 15 26.19 -34.03 14.94
C GLN A 15 25.65 -34.75 13.69
N LEU A 16 24.34 -34.72 13.46
CA LEU A 16 23.72 -35.33 12.27
C LEU A 16 24.14 -34.64 10.97
N LEU A 17 24.38 -33.33 10.99
CA LEU A 17 24.87 -32.58 9.84
C LEU A 17 26.36 -32.80 9.52
N THR A 18 27.14 -33.26 10.50
CA THR A 18 28.61 -33.37 10.38
C THR A 18 29.13 -34.81 10.41
N CYS A 19 28.26 -35.79 10.59
CA CYS A 19 28.63 -37.20 10.63
C CYS A 19 28.96 -37.76 9.23
N ALA A 20 29.65 -38.92 9.21
CA ALA A 20 29.88 -39.62 7.96
C ALA A 20 28.60 -40.34 7.50
N SER A 21 28.40 -40.43 6.18
CA SER A 21 27.24 -41.10 5.60
C SER A 21 27.14 -42.55 6.10
N GLY A 22 26.01 -42.90 6.71
CA GLY A 22 25.73 -44.21 7.33
C GLY A 22 25.84 -44.23 8.86
N GLU A 23 26.34 -43.17 9.50
CA GLU A 23 26.44 -43.06 10.97
C GLU A 23 25.19 -42.43 11.61
N GLU A 24 24.27 -41.89 10.81
CA GLU A 24 23.08 -41.16 11.27
C GLU A 24 22.22 -42.02 12.20
N VAL A 25 21.99 -43.29 11.81
CA VAL A 25 21.18 -44.23 12.60
C VAL A 25 21.83 -44.49 13.96
N GLN A 26 23.15 -44.66 14.00
CA GLN A 26 23.87 -44.93 15.25
C GLN A 26 23.87 -43.72 16.19
N ILE A 27 23.94 -42.50 15.62
CA ILE A 27 23.83 -41.24 16.38
C ILE A 27 22.43 -41.09 16.95
N LEU A 28 21.39 -41.33 16.15
CA LEU A 28 19.99 -41.30 16.61
C LEU A 28 19.72 -42.37 17.68
N GLU A 29 20.29 -43.56 17.54
CA GLU A 29 20.17 -44.63 18.54
C GLU A 29 20.88 -44.30 19.86
N SER A 30 22.01 -43.59 19.78
CA SER A 30 22.79 -43.18 20.96
C SER A 30 22.17 -42.01 21.72
N ASN A 31 21.21 -41.31 21.10
CA ASN A 31 20.50 -40.16 21.66
C ASN A 31 18.97 -40.39 21.65
N ARG A 32 18.51 -41.63 21.84
CA ARG A 32 17.07 -42.00 21.73
C ARG A 32 16.16 -41.15 22.59
N GLU A 33 16.64 -40.66 23.73
CA GLU A 33 15.92 -39.78 24.66
C GLU A 33 15.69 -38.36 24.13
N LEU A 34 16.44 -37.95 23.11
CA LEU A 34 16.30 -36.69 22.39
C LEU A 34 15.57 -36.84 21.05
N VAL A 35 15.37 -38.06 20.56
CA VAL A 35 14.65 -38.32 19.31
C VAL A 35 13.15 -38.27 19.61
N ASP A 36 12.60 -37.05 19.59
CA ASP A 36 11.19 -36.74 19.82
C ASP A 36 10.68 -35.61 18.92
N ALA A 37 9.44 -35.15 19.14
CA ALA A 37 8.81 -34.11 18.32
C ALA A 37 9.46 -32.72 18.46
N GLU A 38 10.01 -32.39 19.62
CA GLU A 38 10.70 -31.11 19.81
C GLU A 38 12.00 -31.10 19.01
N LEU A 39 12.69 -32.25 18.88
CA LEU A 39 13.79 -32.40 17.94
C LEU A 39 13.33 -32.18 16.49
N LEU A 40 12.17 -32.70 16.07
CA LEU A 40 11.64 -32.47 14.72
C LEU A 40 11.35 -30.98 14.44
N GLN A 41 10.90 -30.23 15.46
CA GLN A 41 10.72 -28.77 15.37
C GLN A 41 12.07 -28.06 15.23
N VAL A 42 13.05 -28.42 16.07
CA VAL A 42 14.41 -27.85 15.97
C VAL A 42 15.04 -28.17 14.62
N MET A 43 14.81 -29.38 14.07
CA MET A 43 15.23 -29.73 12.73
C MET A 43 14.59 -28.84 11.67
N ALA A 44 13.27 -28.58 11.73
CA ALA A 44 12.61 -27.68 10.77
C ALA A 44 13.22 -26.27 10.77
N VAL A 45 13.34 -25.66 11.96
CA VAL A 45 13.88 -24.31 12.13
C VAL A 45 15.34 -24.23 11.67
N VAL A 46 16.14 -25.26 11.96
CA VAL A 46 17.54 -25.30 11.51
C VAL A 46 17.63 -25.51 10.00
N ALA A 47 16.76 -26.34 9.40
CA ALA A 47 16.73 -26.55 7.96
C ALA A 47 16.39 -25.26 7.20
N GLU A 48 15.38 -24.51 7.65
CA GLU A 48 15.02 -23.20 7.07
C GLU A 48 16.18 -22.21 7.16
N LYS A 49 16.85 -22.16 8.32
CA LYS A 49 18.01 -21.27 8.52
C LYS A 49 19.17 -21.65 7.59
N ILE A 50 19.46 -22.94 7.45
CA ILE A 50 20.52 -23.45 6.57
C ILE A 50 20.20 -23.17 5.09
N ALA A 51 18.93 -23.26 4.69
CA ALA A 51 18.46 -22.90 3.36
C ALA A 51 18.63 -21.39 3.10
N ALA A 52 18.25 -20.55 4.07
CA ALA A 52 18.45 -19.09 4.00
C ALA A 52 19.94 -18.70 3.92
N ASP A 53 20.82 -19.46 4.56
CA ASP A 53 22.28 -19.30 4.49
C ASP A 53 22.90 -19.86 3.19
N GLY A 54 22.08 -20.39 2.26
CA GLY A 54 22.47 -20.82 0.92
C GLY A 54 22.96 -22.26 0.80
N ASN A 55 22.76 -23.10 1.81
CA ASN A 55 23.21 -24.50 1.80
C ASN A 55 22.04 -25.49 1.63
N GLN A 56 21.47 -25.50 0.43
CA GLN A 56 20.26 -26.26 0.13
C GLN A 56 20.40 -27.78 0.35
N ASN A 57 21.55 -28.36 0.02
CA ASN A 57 21.78 -29.80 0.19
C ASN A 57 21.68 -30.25 1.66
N ALA A 58 22.16 -29.41 2.60
CA ALA A 58 22.10 -29.71 4.02
C ALA A 58 20.69 -29.51 4.59
N ALA A 59 19.96 -28.50 4.09
CA ALA A 59 18.56 -28.28 4.43
C ALA A 59 17.68 -29.44 3.95
N ASP A 60 17.85 -29.88 2.70
CA ASP A 60 17.13 -31.00 2.09
C ASP A 60 17.42 -32.32 2.82
N PHE A 61 18.68 -32.55 3.22
CA PHE A 61 19.05 -33.71 4.04
C PHE A 61 18.31 -33.69 5.38
N LEU A 62 18.33 -32.56 6.08
CA LEU A 62 17.73 -32.45 7.40
C LEU A 62 16.19 -32.60 7.32
N ALA A 63 15.57 -32.02 6.30
CA ALA A 63 14.15 -32.17 6.00
C ALA A 63 13.80 -33.64 5.68
N SER A 64 14.60 -34.31 4.85
CA SER A 64 14.40 -35.73 4.53
C SER A 64 14.54 -36.63 5.76
N LEU A 65 15.54 -36.37 6.62
CA LEU A 65 15.76 -37.16 7.83
C LEU A 65 14.63 -36.94 8.85
N ARG A 66 14.16 -35.71 8.97
CA ARG A 66 12.99 -35.33 9.78
C ARG A 66 11.74 -36.09 9.32
N SER A 67 11.48 -36.16 8.01
CA SER A 67 10.35 -36.93 7.45
C SER A 67 10.45 -38.43 7.74
N GLN A 68 11.65 -39.01 7.64
CA GLN A 68 11.87 -40.43 7.96
C GLN A 68 11.62 -40.73 9.45
N LEU A 69 12.12 -39.86 10.33
CA LEU A 69 11.88 -39.98 11.78
C LEU A 69 10.39 -39.86 12.12
N LEU A 70 9.68 -38.93 11.48
CA LEU A 70 8.24 -38.78 11.62
C LEU A 70 7.47 -40.02 11.15
N GLU A 71 7.87 -40.63 10.03
CA GLU A 71 7.29 -41.87 9.54
C GLU A 71 7.48 -43.03 10.53
N ILE A 72 8.67 -43.13 11.15
CA ILE A 72 8.98 -44.12 12.19
C ILE A 72 8.11 -43.88 13.44
N PHE A 73 7.93 -42.62 13.84
CA PHE A 73 7.03 -42.26 14.94
C PHE A 73 5.60 -42.75 14.66
N LEU A 74 5.04 -42.43 13.49
CA LEU A 74 3.68 -42.80 13.12
C LEU A 74 3.45 -44.32 13.04
N LYS A 75 4.48 -45.10 12.69
CA LYS A 75 4.41 -46.58 12.63
C LYS A 75 4.57 -47.27 13.99
N SER A 76 5.08 -46.57 15.01
CA SER A 76 5.36 -47.13 16.34
C SER A 76 4.74 -46.27 17.46
N PRO A 77 3.53 -46.62 17.96
CA PRO A 77 2.79 -45.82 18.95
C PRO A 77 3.54 -45.55 20.27
N THR A 78 4.58 -46.35 20.56
CA THR A 78 5.41 -46.22 21.76
C THR A 78 6.50 -45.15 21.67
N LEU A 79 6.74 -44.56 20.49
CA LEU A 79 7.77 -43.55 20.25
C LEU A 79 7.17 -42.15 19.97
N ILE A 80 5.86 -42.05 19.73
CA ILE A 80 5.17 -40.77 19.55
C ILE A 80 5.07 -40.09 20.93
N ASN A 81 5.64 -38.89 21.08
CA ASN A 81 5.40 -38.12 22.31
C ASN A 81 3.92 -37.69 22.36
N ALA A 82 3.39 -37.39 23.56
CA ALA A 82 1.98 -37.04 23.73
C ALA A 82 1.50 -35.92 22.77
N SER A 83 2.32 -34.90 22.52
CA SER A 83 1.96 -33.78 21.65
C SER A 83 1.77 -34.18 20.18
N SER A 84 2.63 -35.01 19.59
CA SER A 84 2.41 -35.48 18.20
C SER A 84 1.22 -36.41 18.07
N GLN A 85 0.95 -37.21 19.11
CA GLN A 85 -0.26 -38.03 19.16
C GLN A 85 -1.51 -37.14 19.27
N ASP A 86 -1.46 -36.09 20.08
CA ASP A 86 -2.57 -35.15 20.27
C ASP A 86 -2.93 -34.39 18.97
N HIS A 87 -1.92 -34.06 18.13
CA HIS A 87 -2.12 -33.45 16.81
C HIS A 87 -2.68 -34.45 15.79
N LEU A 88 -2.19 -35.70 15.80
CA LEU A 88 -2.72 -36.76 14.94
C LEU A 88 -4.16 -37.11 15.33
N ASP A 89 -4.46 -37.22 16.62
CA ASP A 89 -5.80 -37.47 17.13
C ASP A 89 -6.74 -36.32 16.73
N PHE A 90 -6.28 -35.08 16.83
CA PHE A 90 -7.01 -33.91 16.34
C PHE A 90 -7.22 -33.94 14.81
N LEU A 91 -6.20 -34.28 14.02
CA LEU A 91 -6.33 -34.44 12.57
C LEU A 91 -7.41 -35.49 12.23
N MET A 92 -7.39 -36.63 12.92
CA MET A 92 -8.39 -37.68 12.72
C MET A 92 -9.79 -37.22 13.13
N GLU A 93 -9.91 -36.49 14.24
CA GLU A 93 -11.16 -35.92 14.72
C GLU A 93 -11.75 -34.93 13.71
N VAL A 94 -10.95 -33.99 13.19
CA VAL A 94 -11.43 -32.97 12.27
C VAL A 94 -11.74 -33.52 10.88
N LEU A 95 -10.94 -34.45 10.35
CA LEU A 95 -11.25 -35.11 9.09
C LEU A 95 -12.51 -35.97 9.20
N ARG A 96 -12.69 -36.68 10.32
CA ARG A 96 -13.92 -37.44 10.58
C ARG A 96 -15.12 -36.51 10.75
N GLY A 97 -14.99 -35.44 11.51
CA GLY A 97 -16.05 -34.43 11.66
C GLY A 97 -16.44 -33.81 10.32
N THR A 98 -15.46 -33.55 9.45
CA THR A 98 -15.68 -33.06 8.09
C THR A 98 -16.42 -34.10 7.24
N ALA A 99 -16.01 -35.38 7.29
CA ALA A 99 -16.65 -36.46 6.54
C ALA A 99 -18.08 -36.75 7.03
N ASP A 100 -18.27 -36.93 8.34
CA ASP A 100 -19.54 -37.32 8.97
C ASP A 100 -20.60 -36.20 8.84
N SER A 101 -20.16 -34.94 8.80
CA SER A 101 -21.05 -33.78 8.59
C SER A 101 -21.26 -33.42 7.12
N ASN A 102 -20.59 -34.11 6.19
CA ASN A 102 -20.53 -33.72 4.78
C ASN A 102 -20.09 -32.26 4.57
N GLY A 103 -19.12 -31.81 5.38
CA GLY A 103 -18.60 -30.45 5.37
C GLY A 103 -19.60 -29.40 5.90
N ASP A 104 -20.21 -29.64 7.06
CA ASP A 104 -20.97 -28.58 7.74
C ASP A 104 -20.03 -27.72 8.58
N SER A 105 -19.93 -26.42 8.25
CA SER A 105 -19.10 -25.47 8.98
C SER A 105 -19.48 -25.37 10.47
N LYS A 106 -20.74 -25.68 10.83
CA LYS A 106 -21.21 -25.70 12.23
C LYS A 106 -20.64 -26.86 13.05
N VAL A 107 -20.08 -27.87 12.39
CA VAL A 107 -19.38 -28.98 13.04
C VAL A 107 -17.88 -28.74 13.04
N VAL A 108 -17.33 -28.30 11.91
CA VAL A 108 -15.88 -28.14 11.75
C VAL A 108 -15.34 -26.93 12.53
N TYR A 109 -15.99 -25.76 12.47
CA TYR A 109 -15.48 -24.57 13.15
C TYR A 109 -15.36 -24.72 14.67
N PRO A 110 -16.32 -25.31 15.40
CA PRO A 110 -16.14 -25.56 16.83
C PRO A 110 -14.97 -26.49 17.17
N LEU A 111 -14.64 -27.44 16.29
CA LEU A 111 -13.47 -28.32 16.48
C LEU A 111 -12.16 -27.54 16.32
N LEU A 112 -12.10 -26.63 15.33
CA LEU A 112 -10.96 -25.72 15.13
C LEU A 112 -10.80 -24.75 16.31
N GLU A 113 -11.89 -24.09 16.73
CA GLU A 113 -11.90 -23.15 17.85
C GLU A 113 -11.45 -23.80 19.17
N ALA A 114 -11.76 -25.08 19.38
CA ALA A 114 -11.37 -25.80 20.58
C ALA A 114 -9.89 -26.24 20.59
N ASN A 115 -9.20 -26.18 19.46
CA ASN A 115 -7.84 -26.71 19.28
C ASN A 115 -6.92 -25.70 18.57
N LEU A 116 -7.10 -24.40 18.80
CA LEU A 116 -6.27 -23.35 18.20
C LEU A 116 -4.77 -23.53 18.45
N ASP A 117 -4.42 -24.07 19.62
CA ASP A 117 -3.05 -24.38 20.04
C ASP A 117 -2.38 -25.46 19.18
N LYS A 118 -3.16 -26.25 18.43
CA LYS A 118 -2.68 -27.31 17.54
C LYS A 118 -2.63 -26.90 16.08
N LEU A 119 -3.00 -25.67 15.72
CA LEU A 119 -2.95 -25.16 14.35
C LEU A 119 -1.57 -24.54 14.07
N ASP A 120 -0.54 -25.39 14.15
CA ASP A 120 0.86 -25.01 14.04
C ASP A 120 1.60 -25.74 12.90
N ASP A 121 2.90 -25.49 12.77
CA ASP A 121 3.72 -26.13 11.74
C ASP A 121 3.79 -27.65 11.88
N ASN A 122 3.71 -28.16 13.12
CA ASN A 122 3.71 -29.58 13.39
C ASN A 122 2.44 -30.25 12.84
N PHE A 123 1.29 -29.58 12.90
CA PHE A 123 0.06 -30.06 12.28
C PHE A 123 0.18 -30.18 10.76
N ILE A 124 0.87 -29.25 10.10
CA ILE A 124 1.11 -29.28 8.65
C ILE A 124 1.90 -30.53 8.27
N ASP A 125 2.99 -30.82 9.00
CA ASP A 125 3.83 -31.98 8.73
C ASP A 125 3.11 -33.30 9.02
N ILE A 126 2.32 -33.35 10.08
CA ILE A 126 1.50 -34.51 10.41
C ILE A 126 0.46 -34.73 9.31
N LEU A 127 -0.23 -33.69 8.85
CA LEU A 127 -1.19 -33.78 7.74
C LEU A 127 -0.51 -34.34 6.48
N LYS A 128 0.61 -33.75 6.05
CA LYS A 128 1.34 -34.17 4.84
C LYS A 128 1.81 -35.62 4.93
N THR A 129 2.42 -35.98 6.06
CA THR A 129 3.02 -37.30 6.25
C THR A 129 1.96 -38.37 6.40
N TRP A 130 0.95 -38.14 7.24
CA TRP A 130 -0.16 -39.06 7.43
C TRP A 130 -0.91 -39.28 6.11
N ALA A 131 -1.25 -38.20 5.40
CA ALA A 131 -2.02 -38.32 4.17
C ALA A 131 -1.21 -39.00 3.06
N SER A 132 0.07 -38.67 2.89
CA SER A 132 0.94 -39.33 1.90
C SER A 132 1.04 -40.84 2.15
N ALA A 133 1.29 -41.25 3.40
CA ALA A 133 1.33 -42.66 3.78
C ALA A 133 -0.04 -43.31 3.56
N LYS A 134 -1.11 -42.70 4.07
CA LYS A 134 -2.45 -43.29 4.05
C LYS A 134 -3.01 -43.44 2.64
N LEU A 135 -2.88 -42.40 1.80
CA LEU A 135 -3.41 -42.39 0.44
C LEU A 135 -2.66 -43.38 -0.46
N SER A 136 -1.37 -43.63 -0.20
CA SER A 136 -0.58 -44.59 -0.99
C SER A 136 -0.92 -46.07 -0.71
N GLU A 137 -1.48 -46.37 0.46
CA GLU A 137 -1.82 -47.74 0.89
C GLU A 137 -3.25 -48.17 0.50
N LEU A 138 -4.10 -47.21 0.11
CA LEU A 138 -5.52 -47.44 -0.11
C LEU A 138 -5.83 -47.73 -1.57
N GLU A 139 -6.93 -48.46 -1.78
CA GLU A 139 -7.52 -48.61 -3.11
C GLU A 139 -7.93 -47.24 -3.67
N PRO A 140 -7.82 -47.00 -4.99
CA PRO A 140 -8.00 -45.69 -5.61
C PRO A 140 -9.28 -44.97 -5.20
N GLU A 141 -10.43 -45.65 -5.20
CA GLU A 141 -11.72 -45.05 -4.82
C GLU A 141 -11.74 -44.56 -3.36
N THR A 142 -11.08 -45.28 -2.46
CA THR A 142 -11.00 -44.90 -1.04
C THR A 142 -10.00 -43.77 -0.83
N ALA A 143 -8.88 -43.80 -1.55
CA ALA A 143 -7.92 -42.70 -1.55
C ALA A 143 -8.55 -41.39 -2.07
N GLU A 144 -9.32 -41.46 -3.16
CA GLU A 144 -10.05 -40.31 -3.71
C GLU A 144 -11.05 -39.74 -2.70
N PHE A 145 -11.83 -40.60 -2.01
CA PHE A 145 -12.77 -40.15 -0.98
C PHE A 145 -12.06 -39.39 0.16
N ILE A 146 -10.95 -39.94 0.68
CA ILE A 146 -10.18 -39.27 1.74
C ILE A 146 -9.57 -37.96 1.24
N ALA A 147 -9.04 -37.93 0.01
CA ALA A 147 -8.51 -36.72 -0.59
C ALA A 147 -9.58 -35.62 -0.71
N ILE A 148 -10.82 -35.97 -1.08
CA ILE A 148 -11.95 -35.02 -1.11
C ILE A 148 -12.26 -34.49 0.29
N VAL A 149 -12.23 -35.34 1.32
CA VAL A 149 -12.43 -34.92 2.72
C VAL A 149 -11.33 -33.95 3.16
N ILE A 150 -10.06 -34.23 2.81
CA ILE A 150 -8.93 -33.33 3.07
C ILE A 150 -9.15 -31.99 2.37
N CYS A 151 -9.53 -31.99 1.09
CA CYS A 151 -9.82 -30.76 0.35
C CYS A 151 -10.95 -29.94 0.97
N ASN A 152 -12.02 -30.59 1.46
CA ASN A 152 -13.11 -29.90 2.13
C ASN A 152 -12.64 -29.28 3.45
N PHE A 153 -11.84 -30.02 4.23
CA PHE A 153 -11.20 -29.49 5.43
C PHE A 153 -10.30 -28.27 5.10
N SER A 154 -9.50 -28.35 4.04
CA SER A 154 -8.67 -27.24 3.57
C SER A 154 -9.47 -25.99 3.21
N ASN A 155 -10.67 -26.13 2.66
CA ASN A 155 -11.57 -24.99 2.41
C ASN A 155 -12.03 -24.33 3.73
N PHE A 156 -12.35 -25.13 4.75
CA PHE A 156 -12.76 -24.59 6.05
C PHE A 156 -11.61 -23.89 6.76
N ILE A 157 -10.43 -24.48 6.78
CA ILE A 157 -9.28 -23.87 7.47
C ILE A 157 -8.80 -22.61 6.74
N SER A 158 -8.90 -22.52 5.41
CA SER A 158 -8.56 -21.27 4.69
C SER A 158 -9.51 -20.11 5.03
N ASP A 159 -10.79 -20.40 5.26
CA ASP A 159 -11.82 -19.40 5.62
C ASP A 159 -11.86 -19.12 7.13
N PHE A 160 -11.13 -19.90 7.94
CA PHE A 160 -11.09 -19.76 9.39
C PHE A 160 -10.12 -18.65 9.80
N LEU A 161 -10.68 -17.46 10.04
CA LEU A 161 -9.94 -16.22 10.32
C LEU A 161 -9.60 -15.99 11.80
N LEU A 162 -9.89 -16.96 12.69
CA LEU A 162 -9.56 -16.86 14.11
C LEU A 162 -8.10 -17.29 14.34
N ASP A 163 -7.36 -16.47 15.09
CA ASP A 163 -5.97 -16.69 15.48
C ASP A 163 -4.98 -16.75 14.28
N ASN A 164 -4.05 -17.70 14.26
CA ASN A 164 -2.87 -17.78 13.40
C ASN A 164 -3.18 -17.97 11.90
N LYS A 165 -3.66 -16.89 11.24
CA LYS A 165 -4.02 -16.87 9.81
C LYS A 165 -2.91 -17.40 8.89
N ALA A 166 -1.65 -17.14 9.23
CA ALA A 166 -0.52 -17.62 8.45
C ALA A 166 -0.49 -19.15 8.41
N ASN A 167 -0.55 -19.80 9.58
CA ASN A 167 -0.52 -21.26 9.67
C ASN A 167 -1.78 -21.89 9.09
N ASN A 168 -2.96 -21.30 9.31
CA ASN A 168 -4.20 -21.79 8.70
C ASN A 168 -4.09 -21.83 7.16
N MET A 169 -3.44 -20.83 6.56
CA MET A 169 -3.20 -20.80 5.12
C MET A 169 -2.22 -21.89 4.67
N GLU A 170 -1.13 -22.12 5.42
CA GLU A 170 -0.18 -23.20 5.10
C GLU A 170 -0.81 -24.60 5.25
N ILE A 171 -1.67 -24.80 6.25
CA ILE A 171 -2.46 -26.04 6.42
C ILE A 171 -3.39 -26.26 5.22
N ALA A 172 -4.07 -25.20 4.76
CA ALA A 172 -4.93 -25.27 3.59
C ALA A 172 -4.14 -25.68 2.35
N ILE A 173 -3.02 -25.00 2.07
CA ILE A 173 -2.10 -25.29 0.97
C ILE A 173 -1.63 -26.74 1.04
N ALA A 174 -1.17 -27.20 2.19
CA ALA A 174 -0.72 -28.58 2.38
C ALA A 174 -1.79 -29.61 2.05
N GLY A 175 -3.04 -29.38 2.47
CA GLY A 175 -4.14 -30.28 2.16
C GLY A 175 -4.56 -30.23 0.68
N TYR A 176 -4.51 -29.06 0.02
CA TYR A 176 -4.75 -28.95 -1.42
C TYR A 176 -3.66 -29.66 -2.24
N GLU A 177 -2.38 -29.43 -1.94
CA GLU A 177 -1.25 -30.12 -2.56
C GLU A 177 -1.38 -31.64 -2.42
N THR A 178 -1.68 -32.10 -1.21
CA THR A 178 -1.92 -33.53 -0.91
C THR A 178 -3.09 -34.07 -1.73
N THR A 179 -4.20 -33.33 -1.81
CA THR A 179 -5.37 -33.73 -2.60
C THR A 179 -5.00 -33.92 -4.08
N LEU A 180 -4.20 -33.01 -4.64
CA LEU A 180 -3.77 -33.02 -6.04
C LEU A 180 -2.80 -34.15 -6.38
N THR A 181 -2.25 -34.87 -5.39
CA THR A 181 -1.46 -36.08 -5.64
C THR A 181 -2.32 -37.29 -6.06
N VAL A 182 -3.60 -37.29 -5.69
CA VAL A 182 -4.56 -38.37 -5.97
C VAL A 182 -5.58 -37.91 -7.02
N ILE A 183 -6.18 -36.74 -6.79
CA ILE A 183 -7.15 -36.11 -7.68
C ILE A 183 -6.41 -35.48 -8.84
N ASN A 184 -6.68 -35.93 -10.06
CA ASN A 184 -6.07 -35.41 -11.27
C ASN A 184 -7.12 -35.01 -12.31
N ARG A 185 -6.68 -34.27 -13.33
CA ARG A 185 -7.54 -33.72 -14.40
C ARG A 185 -8.31 -34.79 -15.16
N ASP A 186 -7.74 -35.98 -15.36
CA ASP A 186 -8.34 -37.01 -16.19
C ASP A 186 -9.38 -37.85 -15.45
N SER A 187 -9.13 -38.16 -14.17
CA SER A 187 -10.07 -38.95 -13.35
C SER A 187 -11.21 -38.10 -12.78
N ASN A 188 -10.89 -36.89 -12.30
CA ASN A 188 -11.82 -36.04 -11.55
C ASN A 188 -11.67 -34.56 -11.96
N PRO A 189 -11.98 -34.19 -13.22
CA PRO A 189 -11.68 -32.87 -13.78
C PRO A 189 -12.26 -31.71 -12.96
N GLU A 190 -13.52 -31.80 -12.53
CA GLU A 190 -14.20 -30.73 -11.80
C GLU A 190 -13.60 -30.51 -10.41
N ILE A 191 -13.40 -31.59 -9.64
CA ILE A 191 -12.81 -31.51 -8.30
C ILE A 191 -11.37 -31.00 -8.41
N TRP A 192 -10.60 -31.51 -9.39
CA TRP A 192 -9.25 -31.04 -9.67
C TRP A 192 -9.23 -29.53 -9.95
N ALA A 193 -10.10 -29.03 -10.83
CA ALA A 193 -10.19 -27.61 -11.16
C ALA A 193 -10.61 -26.74 -9.96
N ARG A 194 -11.53 -27.25 -9.12
CA ARG A 194 -11.91 -26.59 -7.86
C ARG A 194 -10.72 -26.48 -6.91
N THR A 195 -10.00 -27.58 -6.71
CA THR A 195 -8.81 -27.61 -5.84
C THR A 195 -7.73 -26.67 -6.36
N GLN A 196 -7.50 -26.62 -7.67
CA GLN A 196 -6.56 -25.67 -8.29
C GLN A 196 -6.99 -24.21 -8.07
N ASN A 197 -8.28 -23.89 -8.26
CA ASN A 197 -8.78 -22.54 -7.97
C ASN A 197 -8.59 -22.15 -6.48
N ASN A 198 -8.86 -23.07 -5.56
CA ASN A 198 -8.73 -22.79 -4.13
C ASN A 198 -7.27 -22.72 -3.69
N LEU A 199 -6.39 -23.53 -4.29
CA LEU A 199 -4.94 -23.42 -4.13
C LEU A 199 -4.44 -22.07 -4.62
N GLY A 200 -4.91 -21.62 -5.80
CA GLY A 200 -4.58 -20.30 -6.33
C GLY A 200 -5.00 -19.17 -5.39
N TYR A 201 -6.18 -19.28 -4.79
CA TYR A 201 -6.63 -18.34 -3.76
C TYR A 201 -5.74 -18.36 -2.53
N ALA A 202 -5.40 -19.55 -2.04
CA ALA A 202 -4.54 -19.70 -0.87
C ALA A 202 -3.15 -19.06 -1.08
N TYR A 203 -2.52 -19.29 -2.24
CA TYR A 203 -1.25 -18.64 -2.57
C TYR A 203 -1.38 -17.12 -2.76
N SER A 204 -2.50 -16.62 -3.32
CA SER A 204 -2.70 -15.17 -3.49
C SER A 204 -2.73 -14.41 -2.17
N ASP A 205 -3.19 -15.07 -1.10
CA ASP A 205 -3.39 -14.50 0.23
C ASP A 205 -2.35 -15.02 1.26
N ARG A 206 -1.36 -15.79 0.79
CA ARG A 206 -0.31 -16.41 1.61
C ARG A 206 0.62 -15.35 2.18
N ILE A 207 0.79 -15.39 3.50
CA ILE A 207 1.64 -14.44 4.26
C ILE A 207 3.12 -14.85 4.18
N ASN A 208 3.40 -16.14 4.24
CA ASN A 208 4.76 -16.68 4.24
C ASN A 208 5.32 -16.82 2.81
N GLY A 209 6.65 -16.84 2.70
CA GLY A 209 7.37 -16.96 1.43
C GLY A 209 7.51 -15.65 0.66
N ASP A 210 8.13 -15.72 -0.52
CA ASP A 210 8.25 -14.57 -1.41
C ASP A 210 6.90 -14.25 -2.07
N LYS A 211 6.46 -13.00 -1.98
CA LYS A 211 5.16 -12.56 -2.48
C LYS A 211 5.06 -12.65 -4.01
N ALA A 212 6.15 -12.42 -4.74
CA ALA A 212 6.14 -12.49 -6.19
C ALA A 212 5.97 -13.95 -6.64
N ASP A 213 6.71 -14.87 -6.02
CA ASP A 213 6.60 -16.31 -6.31
C ASP A 213 5.22 -16.86 -5.97
N ASN A 214 4.66 -16.49 -4.80
CA ASN A 214 3.30 -16.86 -4.41
C ASN A 214 2.26 -16.41 -5.46
N LEU A 215 2.40 -15.21 -6.02
CA LEU A 215 1.49 -14.70 -7.05
C LEU A 215 1.63 -15.44 -8.38
N GLU A 216 2.84 -15.85 -8.78
CA GLU A 216 3.02 -16.66 -9.99
C GLU A 216 2.39 -18.05 -9.83
N ILE A 217 2.56 -18.70 -8.68
CA ILE A 217 1.90 -19.99 -8.38
C ILE A 217 0.38 -19.83 -8.38
N SER A 218 -0.13 -18.73 -7.80
CA SER A 218 -1.55 -18.41 -7.81
C SER A 218 -2.12 -18.30 -9.23
N ILE A 219 -1.43 -17.54 -10.10
CA ILE A 219 -1.80 -17.36 -11.51
C ILE A 219 -1.78 -18.70 -12.25
N GLU A 220 -0.75 -19.52 -12.07
CA GLU A 220 -0.66 -20.84 -12.68
C GLU A 220 -1.83 -21.74 -12.26
N ALA A 221 -2.13 -21.80 -10.97
CA ALA A 221 -3.23 -22.61 -10.44
C ALA A 221 -4.60 -22.16 -10.99
N TYR A 222 -4.85 -20.85 -11.12
CA TYR A 222 -6.06 -20.35 -11.76
C TYR A 222 -6.13 -20.69 -13.25
N GLN A 223 -5.02 -20.59 -13.98
CA GLN A 223 -4.95 -20.97 -15.39
C GLN A 223 -5.21 -22.47 -15.58
N LEU A 224 -4.69 -23.31 -14.67
CA LEU A 224 -4.98 -24.75 -14.63
C LEU A 224 -6.46 -25.02 -14.40
N ALA A 225 -7.09 -24.35 -13.43
CA ALA A 225 -8.54 -24.45 -13.20
C ALA A 225 -9.36 -24.04 -14.43
N LEU A 226 -8.99 -22.94 -15.11
CA LEU A 226 -9.62 -22.47 -16.34
C LEU A 226 -9.41 -23.39 -17.56
N SER A 227 -8.53 -24.38 -17.47
CA SER A 227 -8.39 -25.42 -18.51
C SER A 227 -9.51 -26.47 -18.46
N VAL A 228 -10.31 -26.47 -17.39
CA VAL A 228 -11.49 -27.32 -17.19
C VAL A 228 -12.75 -26.47 -17.06
N TYR A 229 -12.71 -25.43 -16.22
CA TYR A 229 -13.80 -24.47 -16.13
C TYR A 229 -13.83 -23.64 -17.40
N THR A 230 -14.78 -23.93 -18.27
CA THR A 230 -15.05 -23.15 -19.48
C THR A 230 -16.32 -22.32 -19.29
N LYS A 231 -16.44 -21.22 -20.03
CA LYS A 231 -17.64 -20.38 -20.01
C LYS A 231 -18.92 -21.16 -20.39
N SER A 232 -18.83 -22.21 -21.20
CA SER A 232 -20.00 -23.01 -21.61
C SER A 232 -20.41 -24.05 -20.58
N ASP A 233 -19.42 -24.74 -19.99
CA ASP A 233 -19.68 -25.94 -19.20
C ASP A 233 -19.82 -25.60 -17.71
N PHE A 234 -19.05 -24.61 -17.24
CA PHE A 234 -19.02 -24.16 -15.85
C PHE A 234 -19.03 -22.62 -15.78
N PRO A 235 -20.10 -21.95 -16.26
CA PRO A 235 -20.11 -20.50 -16.42
C PRO A 235 -19.80 -19.74 -15.12
N GLU A 236 -20.37 -20.17 -13.99
CA GLU A 236 -20.17 -19.50 -12.70
C GLU A 236 -18.77 -19.72 -12.14
N ASP A 237 -18.26 -20.96 -12.12
CA ASP A 237 -16.91 -21.25 -11.64
C ASP A 237 -15.85 -20.62 -12.54
N TRP A 238 -16.03 -20.66 -13.86
CA TRP A 238 -15.19 -19.94 -14.81
C TRP A 238 -15.13 -18.45 -14.48
N ALA A 239 -16.28 -17.81 -14.25
CA ALA A 239 -16.34 -16.39 -13.96
C ALA A 239 -15.70 -16.03 -12.61
N ARG A 240 -15.88 -16.87 -11.58
CA ARG A 240 -15.22 -16.72 -10.27
C ARG A 240 -13.71 -16.87 -10.37
N THR A 241 -13.23 -17.88 -11.11
CA THR A 241 -11.80 -18.07 -11.34
C THR A 241 -11.20 -16.93 -12.16
N GLN A 242 -11.91 -16.40 -13.16
CA GLN A 242 -11.48 -15.19 -13.88
C GLN A 242 -11.38 -13.97 -12.97
N ASN A 243 -12.34 -13.76 -12.06
CA ASN A 243 -12.27 -12.67 -11.09
C ASN A 243 -11.03 -12.81 -10.17
N ASN A 244 -10.76 -14.02 -9.70
CA ASN A 244 -9.59 -14.30 -8.85
C ASN A 244 -8.27 -14.12 -9.62
N LEU A 245 -8.22 -14.57 -10.87
CA LEU A 245 -7.08 -14.37 -11.76
C LEU A 245 -6.83 -12.87 -12.01
N GLY A 246 -7.89 -12.07 -12.19
CA GLY A 246 -7.77 -10.62 -12.29
C GLY A 246 -7.15 -9.98 -11.05
N TYR A 247 -7.50 -10.47 -9.86
CA TYR A 247 -6.90 -10.02 -8.60
C TYR A 247 -5.41 -10.36 -8.52
N ALA A 248 -5.03 -11.59 -8.89
CA ALA A 248 -3.64 -11.98 -8.93
C ALA A 248 -2.83 -11.13 -9.93
N TYR A 249 -3.35 -10.89 -11.13
CA TYR A 249 -2.71 -10.00 -12.11
C TYR A 249 -2.59 -8.55 -11.62
N SER A 250 -3.61 -8.02 -10.95
CA SER A 250 -3.58 -6.65 -10.41
C SER A 250 -2.47 -6.46 -9.36
N ASN A 251 -2.13 -7.53 -8.64
CA ASN A 251 -1.11 -7.53 -7.59
C ASN A 251 0.25 -8.08 -8.05
N ARG A 252 0.34 -8.61 -9.27
CA ARG A 252 1.52 -9.28 -9.81
C ARG A 252 2.74 -8.37 -9.85
N ILE A 253 3.82 -8.84 -9.22
CA ILE A 253 5.08 -8.10 -9.07
C ILE A 253 5.98 -8.27 -10.29
N HIS A 254 6.02 -9.47 -10.86
CA HIS A 254 6.80 -9.77 -12.06
C HIS A 254 6.15 -9.24 -13.34
N GLY A 255 6.98 -8.93 -14.35
CA GLY A 255 6.54 -8.42 -15.63
C GLY A 255 6.31 -6.91 -15.65
N ASP A 256 5.80 -6.41 -16.77
CA ASP A 256 5.46 -4.99 -16.91
C ASP A 256 4.13 -4.68 -16.19
N LYS A 257 4.13 -3.65 -15.34
CA LYS A 257 2.95 -3.27 -14.55
C LYS A 257 1.76 -2.88 -15.43
N ALA A 258 1.99 -2.24 -16.58
CA ALA A 258 0.90 -1.84 -17.46
C ALA A 258 0.26 -3.07 -18.12
N ASP A 259 1.08 -4.03 -18.57
CA ASP A 259 0.57 -5.31 -19.10
C ASP A 259 -0.24 -6.09 -18.06
N ASN A 260 0.26 -6.18 -16.82
CA ASN A 260 -0.43 -6.87 -15.73
C ASN A 260 -1.81 -6.25 -15.44
N ILE A 261 -1.93 -4.92 -15.46
CA ILE A 261 -3.21 -4.25 -15.25
C ILE A 261 -4.17 -4.50 -16.41
N GLU A 262 -3.70 -4.53 -17.67
CA GLU A 262 -4.58 -4.88 -18.79
C GLU A 262 -5.10 -6.32 -18.69
N LEU A 263 -4.25 -7.28 -18.30
CA LEU A 263 -4.66 -8.66 -18.05
C LEU A 263 -5.70 -8.75 -16.93
N ALA A 264 -5.54 -7.96 -15.87
CA ALA A 264 -6.51 -7.89 -14.80
C ALA A 264 -7.87 -7.35 -15.26
N ILE A 265 -7.86 -6.23 -16.00
CA ILE A 265 -9.07 -5.62 -16.57
C ILE A 265 -9.79 -6.62 -17.47
N GLU A 266 -9.06 -7.32 -18.35
CA GLU A 266 -9.62 -8.35 -19.22
C GLU A 266 -10.28 -9.46 -18.40
N ALA A 267 -9.60 -10.00 -17.39
CA ALA A 267 -10.13 -11.08 -16.55
C ALA A 267 -11.40 -10.65 -15.77
N TYR A 268 -11.43 -9.43 -15.22
CA TYR A 268 -12.65 -8.90 -14.57
C TYR A 268 -13.80 -8.69 -15.56
N GLN A 269 -13.52 -8.19 -16.76
CA GLN A 269 -14.54 -8.03 -17.81
C GLN A 269 -15.08 -9.39 -18.27
N LEU A 270 -14.23 -10.40 -18.40
CA LEU A 270 -14.63 -11.78 -18.67
C LEU A 270 -15.55 -12.31 -17.56
N ALA A 271 -15.19 -12.12 -16.29
CA ALA A 271 -16.03 -12.48 -15.15
C ALA A 271 -17.43 -11.79 -15.21
N LEU A 272 -17.47 -10.48 -15.45
CA LEU A 272 -18.70 -9.68 -15.59
C LEU A 272 -19.54 -10.03 -16.81
N SER A 273 -19.00 -10.80 -17.77
CA SER A 273 -19.78 -11.30 -18.90
C SER A 273 -20.73 -12.45 -18.55
N VAL A 274 -20.59 -13.01 -17.34
CA VAL A 274 -21.44 -14.07 -16.78
C VAL A 274 -22.09 -13.61 -15.47
N ILE A 275 -21.30 -13.01 -14.58
CA ILE A 275 -21.77 -12.44 -13.32
C ILE A 275 -22.50 -11.13 -13.64
N THR A 276 -23.77 -11.02 -13.26
CA THR A 276 -24.59 -9.84 -13.59
C THR A 276 -25.23 -9.24 -12.35
N LYS A 277 -25.76 -8.02 -12.45
CA LYS A 277 -26.52 -7.44 -11.32
C LYS A 277 -27.74 -8.29 -10.92
N GLN A 278 -28.33 -9.02 -11.88
CA GLN A 278 -29.51 -9.86 -11.67
C GLN A 278 -29.14 -11.21 -11.04
N ASN A 279 -27.99 -11.76 -11.43
CA ASN A 279 -27.50 -13.07 -10.99
C ASN A 279 -26.17 -12.89 -10.25
N LEU A 280 -26.12 -13.26 -8.97
CA LEU A 280 -24.94 -13.06 -8.09
C LEU A 280 -24.65 -11.57 -7.85
N SER A 281 -25.68 -10.79 -7.51
CA SER A 281 -25.62 -9.32 -7.37
C SER A 281 -24.47 -8.81 -6.50
N GLN A 282 -24.20 -9.47 -5.38
CA GLN A 282 -23.11 -9.11 -4.46
C GLN A 282 -21.75 -9.32 -5.11
N TYR A 283 -21.56 -10.45 -5.80
CA TYR A 283 -20.32 -10.78 -6.48
C TYR A 283 -20.09 -9.86 -7.69
N TRP A 284 -21.16 -9.52 -8.42
CA TRP A 284 -21.11 -8.50 -9.47
C TRP A 284 -20.62 -7.16 -8.92
N ALA A 285 -21.14 -6.72 -7.77
CA ALA A 285 -20.76 -5.46 -7.16
C ALA A 285 -19.30 -5.47 -6.67
N SER A 286 -18.82 -6.56 -6.09
CA SER A 286 -17.41 -6.68 -5.69
C SER A 286 -16.49 -6.68 -6.90
N THR A 287 -16.83 -7.39 -7.98
CA THR A 287 -16.04 -7.37 -9.23
C THR A 287 -16.01 -5.98 -9.85
N GLN A 288 -17.13 -5.23 -9.83
CA GLN A 288 -17.16 -3.83 -10.28
C GLN A 288 -16.24 -2.94 -9.44
N ALA A 289 -16.23 -3.09 -8.11
CA ALA A 289 -15.34 -2.31 -7.25
C ALA A 289 -13.85 -2.58 -7.55
N ILE A 290 -13.47 -3.83 -7.75
CA ILE A 290 -12.07 -4.17 -8.05
C ILE A 290 -11.69 -3.76 -9.48
N LEU A 291 -12.61 -3.87 -10.44
CA LEU A 291 -12.42 -3.33 -11.79
C LEU A 291 -12.22 -1.81 -11.78
N GLY A 292 -12.97 -1.08 -10.96
CA GLY A 292 -12.78 0.36 -10.79
C GLY A 292 -11.39 0.72 -10.25
N LEU A 293 -10.84 -0.11 -9.35
CA LEU A 293 -9.45 0.02 -8.88
C LEU A 293 -8.43 -0.25 -9.99
N ALA A 294 -8.67 -1.27 -10.81
CA ALA A 294 -7.81 -1.56 -11.96
C ALA A 294 -7.82 -0.40 -12.97
N TYR A 295 -8.98 0.19 -13.27
CA TYR A 295 -9.06 1.39 -14.10
C TYR A 295 -8.36 2.60 -13.49
N SER A 296 -8.51 2.85 -12.18
CA SER A 296 -7.83 3.95 -11.49
C SER A 296 -6.30 3.83 -11.57
N ASN A 297 -5.79 2.60 -11.57
CA ASN A 297 -4.36 2.30 -11.64
C ASN A 297 -3.84 2.11 -13.07
N ARG A 298 -4.72 2.15 -14.08
CA ARG A 298 -4.39 1.83 -15.46
C ARG A 298 -3.43 2.87 -16.06
N ILE A 299 -2.29 2.37 -16.54
CA ILE A 299 -1.20 3.18 -17.10
C ILE A 299 -1.45 3.51 -18.58
N ARG A 300 -2.09 2.61 -19.33
CA ARG A 300 -2.38 2.79 -20.76
C ARG A 300 -3.68 3.56 -20.98
N GLY A 301 -3.77 4.21 -22.13
CA GLY A 301 -4.93 5.02 -22.51
C GLY A 301 -4.87 6.44 -21.96
N ASP A 302 -5.95 7.19 -22.16
CA ASP A 302 -6.10 8.53 -21.61
C ASP A 302 -6.47 8.47 -20.13
N GLN A 303 -5.74 9.22 -19.29
CA GLN A 303 -5.95 9.21 -17.84
C GLN A 303 -7.35 9.69 -17.45
N ALA A 304 -7.92 10.66 -18.17
CA ALA A 304 -9.24 11.17 -17.86
C ALA A 304 -10.31 10.10 -18.17
N ASP A 305 -10.20 9.41 -19.31
CA ASP A 305 -11.09 8.28 -19.63
C ASP A 305 -11.00 7.15 -18.61
N ASN A 306 -9.79 6.79 -18.16
CA ASN A 306 -9.59 5.75 -17.15
C ASN A 306 -10.25 6.11 -15.81
N LEU A 307 -10.19 7.38 -15.39
CA LEU A 307 -10.86 7.86 -14.18
C LEU A 307 -12.39 7.83 -14.31
N GLU A 308 -12.94 8.17 -15.48
CA GLU A 308 -14.39 8.05 -15.69
C GLU A 308 -14.86 6.59 -15.61
N LEU A 309 -14.11 5.66 -16.20
CA LEU A 309 -14.40 4.22 -16.12
C LEU A 309 -14.33 3.72 -14.66
N ALA A 310 -13.36 4.20 -13.89
CA ALA A 310 -13.23 3.88 -12.47
C ALA A 310 -14.43 4.39 -11.66
N ILE A 311 -14.80 5.66 -11.84
CA ILE A 311 -15.93 6.28 -11.16
C ILE A 311 -17.23 5.55 -11.49
N GLU A 312 -17.46 5.22 -12.76
CA GLU A 312 -18.63 4.45 -13.19
C GLU A 312 -18.68 3.09 -12.49
N ALA A 313 -17.57 2.33 -12.51
CA ALA A 313 -17.49 1.02 -11.87
C ALA A 313 -17.73 1.09 -10.35
N TYR A 314 -17.18 2.08 -9.66
CA TYR A 314 -17.44 2.30 -8.23
C TYR A 314 -18.91 2.66 -7.94
N GLN A 315 -19.52 3.52 -8.76
CA GLN A 315 -20.94 3.86 -8.61
C GLN A 315 -21.84 2.64 -8.87
N LEU A 316 -21.50 1.80 -9.86
CA LEU A 316 -22.18 0.54 -10.12
C LEU A 316 -22.09 -0.40 -8.90
N ALA A 317 -20.90 -0.54 -8.31
CA ALA A 317 -20.70 -1.32 -7.09
C ALA A 317 -21.56 -0.79 -5.92
N LEU A 318 -21.55 0.52 -5.67
CA LEU A 318 -22.33 1.19 -4.62
C LEU A 318 -23.85 1.14 -4.85
N SER A 319 -24.31 0.78 -6.05
CA SER A 319 -25.73 0.55 -6.33
C SER A 319 -26.28 -0.75 -5.75
N VAL A 320 -25.41 -1.62 -5.22
CA VAL A 320 -25.74 -2.89 -4.57
C VAL A 320 -25.10 -2.97 -3.19
N ILE A 321 -23.84 -2.56 -3.06
CA ILE A 321 -23.13 -2.48 -1.79
C ILE A 321 -23.68 -1.26 -1.04
N THR A 322 -24.53 -1.48 -0.04
CA THR A 322 -25.12 -0.40 0.78
C THR A 322 -24.44 -0.30 2.15
N LYS A 323 -24.54 0.87 2.79
CA LYS A 323 -24.06 1.07 4.18
C LYS A 323 -24.72 0.09 5.17
N GLN A 324 -25.97 -0.29 4.94
CA GLN A 324 -26.73 -1.16 5.85
C GLN A 324 -26.29 -2.62 5.72
N ASP A 325 -26.16 -3.12 4.49
CA ASP A 325 -25.91 -4.54 4.24
C ASP A 325 -24.42 -4.87 4.30
N PHE A 326 -23.57 -3.95 3.85
CA PHE A 326 -22.12 -4.16 3.72
C PHE A 326 -21.33 -2.92 4.18
N PRO A 327 -21.46 -2.49 5.45
CA PRO A 327 -20.91 -1.22 5.92
C PRO A 327 -19.42 -1.02 5.58
N GLN A 328 -18.60 -2.05 5.78
CA GLN A 328 -17.15 -1.98 5.59
C GLN A 328 -16.76 -1.89 4.09
N TYR A 329 -17.39 -2.71 3.24
CA TYR A 329 -17.15 -2.68 1.79
C TYR A 329 -17.69 -1.39 1.17
N TRP A 330 -18.85 -0.93 1.62
CA TRP A 330 -19.43 0.35 1.22
C TRP A 330 -18.47 1.49 1.54
N ALA A 331 -17.96 1.56 2.77
CA ALA A 331 -17.04 2.61 3.19
C ALA A 331 -15.69 2.55 2.46
N SER A 332 -15.16 1.34 2.24
CA SER A 332 -13.93 1.17 1.46
C SER A 332 -14.12 1.63 0.00
N THR A 333 -15.28 1.32 -0.60
CA THR A 333 -15.64 1.76 -1.96
C THR A 333 -15.85 3.27 -2.04
N GLN A 334 -16.45 3.88 -1.01
CA GLN A 334 -16.57 5.35 -0.91
C GLN A 334 -15.19 6.03 -0.81
N ALA A 335 -14.24 5.47 -0.05
CA ALA A 335 -12.91 6.04 0.08
C ALA A 335 -12.14 6.05 -1.25
N ILE A 336 -12.18 4.95 -2.02
CA ILE A 336 -11.53 4.89 -3.35
C ILE A 336 -12.28 5.73 -4.39
N LEU A 337 -13.61 5.84 -4.30
CA LEU A 337 -14.39 6.77 -5.13
C LEU A 337 -14.00 8.23 -4.84
N GLY A 338 -13.82 8.60 -3.57
CA GLY A 338 -13.35 9.93 -3.19
C GLY A 338 -11.97 10.26 -3.77
N LEU A 339 -11.07 9.26 -3.85
CA LEU A 339 -9.77 9.40 -4.50
C LEU A 339 -9.91 9.59 -6.02
N ALA A 340 -10.78 8.83 -6.66
CA ALA A 340 -11.06 9.00 -8.08
C ALA A 340 -11.64 10.39 -8.38
N TYR A 341 -12.56 10.90 -7.56
CA TYR A 341 -13.07 12.27 -7.70
C TYR A 341 -12.00 13.34 -7.46
N SER A 342 -11.15 13.17 -6.45
CA SER A 342 -10.05 14.12 -6.18
C SER A 342 -9.09 14.25 -7.37
N ASN A 343 -8.89 13.15 -8.10
CA ASN A 343 -7.99 13.09 -9.26
C ASN A 343 -8.70 13.33 -10.60
N ARG A 344 -10.03 13.48 -10.61
CA ARG A 344 -10.83 13.59 -11.83
C ARG A 344 -10.47 14.84 -12.63
N ILE A 345 -10.14 14.63 -13.91
CA ILE A 345 -9.66 15.67 -14.84
C ILE A 345 -10.82 16.38 -15.54
N ARG A 346 -11.91 15.65 -15.85
CA ARG A 346 -13.12 16.20 -16.49
C ARG A 346 -14.04 16.87 -15.48
N GLU A 347 -15.03 17.59 -16.01
CA GLU A 347 -15.98 18.39 -15.24
C GLU A 347 -15.33 19.54 -14.47
N ASP A 348 -16.15 20.28 -13.71
CA ASP A 348 -15.67 21.38 -12.90
C ASP A 348 -14.85 20.86 -11.70
N LYS A 349 -13.65 21.44 -11.51
CA LYS A 349 -12.73 21.03 -10.44
C LYS A 349 -13.32 21.27 -9.06
N ALA A 350 -14.11 22.33 -8.84
CA ALA A 350 -14.70 22.60 -7.55
C ALA A 350 -15.73 21.52 -7.20
N ASP A 351 -16.58 21.16 -8.15
CA ASP A 351 -17.60 20.12 -7.97
C ASP A 351 -16.96 18.74 -7.68
N ASN A 352 -15.90 18.40 -8.40
CA ASN A 352 -15.15 17.14 -8.16
C ASN A 352 -14.57 17.07 -6.75
N ILE A 353 -14.04 18.18 -6.22
CA ILE A 353 -13.51 18.21 -4.85
C ILE A 353 -14.63 18.11 -3.82
N GLU A 354 -15.81 18.70 -4.05
CA GLU A 354 -16.95 18.50 -3.13
C GLU A 354 -17.42 17.04 -3.12
N LEU A 355 -17.49 16.38 -4.29
CA LEU A 355 -17.82 14.95 -4.39
C LEU A 355 -16.80 14.08 -3.66
N ALA A 356 -15.50 14.42 -3.76
CA ALA A 356 -14.45 13.73 -3.03
C ALA A 356 -14.60 13.87 -1.51
N ILE A 357 -14.82 15.10 -1.02
CA ILE A 357 -15.03 15.39 0.40
C ILE A 357 -16.24 14.60 0.93
N GLU A 358 -17.36 14.62 0.20
CA GLU A 358 -18.57 13.86 0.56
C GLU A 358 -18.27 12.36 0.67
N ALA A 359 -17.62 11.77 -0.34
CA ALA A 359 -17.29 10.35 -0.35
C ALA A 359 -16.35 9.96 0.82
N TYR A 360 -15.34 10.78 1.12
CA TYR A 360 -14.46 10.54 2.28
C TYR A 360 -15.20 10.66 3.62
N GLN A 361 -16.08 11.65 3.78
CA GLN A 361 -16.91 11.78 4.99
C GLN A 361 -17.86 10.59 5.16
N LEU A 362 -18.46 10.12 4.06
CA LEU A 362 -19.27 8.89 4.05
C LEU A 362 -18.44 7.68 4.48
N ALA A 363 -17.23 7.51 3.95
CA ALA A 363 -16.32 6.43 4.35
C ALA A 363 -15.97 6.49 5.85
N LEU A 364 -15.63 7.67 6.37
CA LEU A 364 -15.29 7.90 7.79
C LEU A 364 -16.48 7.73 8.74
N SER A 365 -17.71 7.67 8.23
CA SER A 365 -18.90 7.34 9.04
C SER A 365 -18.99 5.86 9.45
N VAL A 366 -18.09 5.02 8.93
CA VAL A 366 -17.96 3.59 9.25
C VAL A 366 -16.52 3.22 9.56
N ILE A 367 -15.55 3.77 8.81
CA ILE A 367 -14.13 3.56 9.06
C ILE A 367 -13.75 4.40 10.27
N THR A 368 -13.53 3.76 11.43
CA THR A 368 -13.11 4.41 12.67
C THR A 368 -11.63 4.14 12.96
N LYS A 369 -11.00 5.01 13.76
CA LYS A 369 -9.62 4.81 14.24
C LYS A 369 -9.45 3.49 15.00
N GLN A 370 -10.47 3.08 15.77
CA GLN A 370 -10.42 1.88 16.60
C GLN A 370 -10.47 0.61 15.75
N ASP A 371 -11.39 0.55 14.78
CA ASP A 371 -11.64 -0.67 14.03
C ASP A 371 -10.71 -0.81 12.81
N PHE A 372 -10.34 0.31 12.20
CA PHE A 372 -9.56 0.34 10.96
C PHE A 372 -8.52 1.49 10.99
N PRO A 373 -7.55 1.47 11.91
CA PRO A 373 -6.64 2.60 12.15
C PRO A 373 -5.94 3.09 10.88
N GLU A 374 -5.42 2.18 10.05
CA GLU A 374 -4.70 2.57 8.82
C GLU A 374 -5.64 3.15 7.76
N LYS A 375 -6.79 2.51 7.48
CA LYS A 375 -7.77 3.01 6.51
C LYS A 375 -8.33 4.37 6.96
N TRP A 376 -8.58 4.53 8.25
CA TRP A 376 -9.03 5.78 8.86
C TRP A 376 -8.01 6.90 8.61
N ALA A 377 -6.74 6.65 8.89
CA ALA A 377 -5.68 7.64 8.69
C ALA A 377 -5.44 7.97 7.21
N ASN A 378 -5.42 6.97 6.33
CA ASN A 378 -5.31 7.19 4.88
C ASN A 378 -6.50 8.03 4.36
N THR A 379 -7.72 7.79 4.86
CA THR A 379 -8.91 8.55 4.45
C THR A 379 -8.85 9.99 4.97
N HIS A 380 -8.40 10.20 6.21
CA HIS A 380 -8.16 11.55 6.75
C HIS A 380 -7.06 12.30 6.00
N TYR A 381 -5.97 11.64 5.61
CA TYR A 381 -4.92 12.25 4.79
C TYR A 381 -5.50 12.75 3.46
N ASN A 382 -6.26 11.91 2.75
CA ASN A 382 -6.88 12.28 1.48
C ASN A 382 -7.94 13.38 1.66
N LEU A 383 -8.72 13.33 2.74
CA LEU A 383 -9.67 14.39 3.08
C LEU A 383 -8.97 15.72 3.36
N GLY A 384 -7.82 15.70 4.04
CA GLY A 384 -6.99 16.88 4.24
C GLY A 384 -6.46 17.47 2.93
N TYR A 385 -6.10 16.61 1.97
CA TYR A 385 -5.72 17.02 0.62
C TYR A 385 -6.89 17.66 -0.12
N ALA A 386 -8.08 17.07 -0.05
CA ALA A 386 -9.28 17.61 -0.66
C ALA A 386 -9.65 18.99 -0.08
N TYR A 387 -9.66 19.13 1.26
CA TYR A 387 -9.90 20.42 1.91
C TYR A 387 -8.85 21.49 1.55
N GLY A 388 -7.57 21.11 1.49
CA GLY A 388 -6.50 22.04 1.10
C GLY A 388 -6.61 22.55 -0.34
N ASN A 389 -7.28 21.79 -1.21
CA ASN A 389 -7.53 22.14 -2.62
C ASN A 389 -8.96 22.64 -2.88
N ARG A 390 -9.80 22.72 -1.84
CA ARG A 390 -11.20 23.12 -1.97
C ARG A 390 -11.32 24.58 -2.40
N ILE A 391 -12.00 24.79 -3.52
CA ILE A 391 -12.19 26.10 -4.16
C ILE A 391 -13.35 26.87 -3.52
N ASN A 392 -14.42 26.15 -3.18
CA ASN A 392 -15.62 26.72 -2.56
C ASN A 392 -15.45 26.94 -1.05
N GLY A 393 -16.25 27.85 -0.50
CA GLY A 393 -16.24 28.18 0.93
C GLY A 393 -15.15 29.19 1.32
N ASP A 394 -15.02 29.44 2.62
CA ASP A 394 -13.99 30.32 3.14
C ASP A 394 -12.63 29.61 3.16
N LYS A 395 -11.59 30.30 2.67
CA LYS A 395 -10.25 29.72 2.52
C LYS A 395 -9.58 29.45 3.87
N ALA A 396 -9.86 30.26 4.90
CA ALA A 396 -9.31 30.03 6.23
C ALA A 396 -9.96 28.78 6.86
N ASP A 397 -11.27 28.64 6.76
CA ASP A 397 -11.99 27.47 7.27
C ASP A 397 -11.52 26.17 6.59
N ASN A 398 -11.37 26.19 5.26
CA ASN A 398 -10.85 25.04 4.51
C ASN A 398 -9.43 24.64 4.94
N LEU A 399 -8.57 25.62 5.26
CA LEU A 399 -7.21 25.36 5.77
C LEU A 399 -7.23 24.73 7.16
N GLU A 400 -8.13 25.17 8.06
CA GLU A 400 -8.26 24.54 9.38
C GLU A 400 -8.72 23.08 9.26
N LEU A 401 -9.71 22.81 8.40
CA LEU A 401 -10.19 21.44 8.14
C LEU A 401 -9.07 20.56 7.55
N ALA A 402 -8.26 21.11 6.64
CA ALA A 402 -7.12 20.39 6.08
C ALA A 402 -6.07 20.05 7.16
N ILE A 403 -5.70 21.03 7.98
CA ILE A 403 -4.73 20.87 9.07
C ILE A 403 -5.23 19.82 10.06
N GLU A 404 -6.48 19.90 10.50
CA GLU A 404 -7.10 18.93 11.40
C GLU A 404 -7.06 17.51 10.82
N ALA A 405 -7.45 17.36 9.55
CA ALA A 405 -7.45 16.05 8.90
C ALA A 405 -6.03 15.45 8.77
N TYR A 406 -5.01 16.25 8.45
CA TYR A 406 -3.62 15.77 8.45
C TYR A 406 -3.12 15.41 9.86
N GLN A 407 -3.50 16.17 10.88
CA GLN A 407 -3.15 15.86 12.27
C GLN A 407 -3.77 14.53 12.71
N LEU A 408 -5.05 14.30 12.39
CA LEU A 408 -5.73 13.03 12.65
C LEU A 408 -5.02 11.87 11.93
N ALA A 409 -4.66 12.03 10.66
CA ALA A 409 -3.92 11.01 9.92
C ALA A 409 -2.56 10.66 10.59
N LEU A 410 -1.84 11.66 11.08
CA LEU A 410 -0.55 11.50 11.77
C LEU A 410 -0.66 10.85 13.17
N GLU A 411 -1.87 10.62 13.70
CA GLU A 411 -2.04 9.84 14.93
C GLU A 411 -1.81 8.34 14.73
N VAL A 412 -1.84 7.86 13.48
CA VAL A 412 -1.60 6.45 13.11
C VAL A 412 -0.45 6.33 12.12
N ILE A 413 -0.34 7.25 11.16
CA ILE A 413 0.77 7.28 10.21
C ILE A 413 2.01 7.75 10.96
N THR A 414 2.85 6.81 11.40
CA THR A 414 4.12 7.09 12.07
C THR A 414 5.30 6.97 11.10
N LYS A 415 6.43 7.61 11.45
CA LYS A 415 7.69 7.47 10.70
C LYS A 415 8.18 6.01 10.64
N GLN A 416 7.99 5.26 11.72
CA GLN A 416 8.48 3.88 11.86
C GLN A 416 7.74 2.93 10.92
N ASP A 417 6.42 3.08 10.84
CA ASP A 417 5.56 2.13 10.12
C ASP A 417 5.29 2.57 8.68
N PHE A 418 5.31 3.90 8.42
CA PHE A 418 4.88 4.48 7.15
C PHE A 418 5.73 5.72 6.75
N SER A 419 7.05 5.57 6.68
CA SER A 419 8.01 6.68 6.49
C SER A 419 7.64 7.67 5.36
N GLU A 420 7.28 7.16 4.17
CA GLU A 420 6.90 7.98 3.02
C GLU A 420 5.56 8.71 3.25
N LYS A 421 4.51 7.99 3.68
CA LYS A 421 3.19 8.60 3.96
C LYS A 421 3.28 9.65 5.08
N TRP A 422 4.11 9.38 6.08
CA TRP A 422 4.39 10.30 7.19
C TRP A 422 5.04 11.58 6.69
N ALA A 423 6.04 11.48 5.80
CA ALA A 423 6.69 12.63 5.20
C ALA A 423 5.73 13.44 4.30
N ASN A 424 4.92 12.77 3.48
CA ASN A 424 3.87 13.38 2.68
C ASN A 424 2.85 14.16 3.54
N ALA A 425 2.37 13.56 4.62
CA ALA A 425 1.44 14.19 5.55
C ALA A 425 2.05 15.42 6.23
N HIS A 426 3.32 15.34 6.65
CA HIS A 426 4.05 16.47 7.21
C HIS A 426 4.34 17.58 6.20
N TYR A 427 4.66 17.24 4.95
CA TYR A 427 4.83 18.22 3.88
C TYR A 427 3.55 19.02 3.66
N ASN A 428 2.41 18.33 3.56
CA ASN A 428 1.11 18.97 3.38
C ASN A 428 0.62 19.74 4.61
N LEU A 429 0.92 19.24 5.81
CA LEU A 429 0.69 19.97 7.06
C LEU A 429 1.52 21.27 7.12
N GLY A 430 2.78 21.21 6.67
CA GLY A 430 3.65 22.38 6.51
C GLY A 430 3.08 23.40 5.53
N ASN A 431 2.53 22.93 4.40
CA ASN A 431 1.81 23.77 3.44
C ASN A 431 0.59 24.44 4.08
N GLY A 432 -0.21 23.69 4.85
CA GLY A 432 -1.36 24.19 5.59
C GLY A 432 -0.98 25.30 6.56
N TYR A 433 -0.02 25.04 7.46
CA TYR A 433 0.43 26.04 8.43
C TYR A 433 1.07 27.28 7.78
N SER A 434 1.80 27.11 6.68
CA SER A 434 2.43 28.25 5.98
C SER A 434 1.42 29.24 5.40
N LYS A 435 0.20 28.78 5.08
CA LYS A 435 -0.89 29.57 4.50
C LYS A 435 -1.95 29.96 5.54
N ARG A 436 -1.86 29.44 6.76
CA ARG A 436 -2.86 29.60 7.83
C ARG A 436 -2.98 31.06 8.27
N ILE A 437 -4.19 31.60 8.16
CA ILE A 437 -4.51 33.00 8.49
C ILE A 437 -4.83 33.16 9.99
N LEU A 438 -5.47 32.15 10.58
CA LEU A 438 -5.89 32.18 11.99
C LEU A 438 -4.73 31.88 12.95
N GLY A 439 -4.83 32.41 14.17
CA GLY A 439 -3.84 32.21 15.23
C GLY A 439 -2.64 33.14 15.16
N ASN A 440 -1.58 32.81 15.91
CA ASN A 440 -0.37 33.62 15.94
C ASN A 440 0.51 33.31 14.71
N SER A 441 0.84 34.33 13.92
CA SER A 441 1.65 34.16 12.71
C SER A 441 3.04 33.57 12.98
N ALA A 442 3.69 33.91 14.09
CA ALA A 442 5.00 33.34 14.44
C ALA A 442 4.88 31.85 14.80
N GLU A 443 3.84 31.46 15.53
CA GLU A 443 3.56 30.07 15.87
C GLU A 443 3.24 29.25 14.60
N ASN A 444 2.45 29.80 13.67
CA ASN A 444 2.15 29.14 12.39
C ASN A 444 3.44 28.92 11.57
N LEU A 445 4.35 29.90 11.53
CA LEU A 445 5.65 29.76 10.88
C LEU A 445 6.50 28.66 11.52
N GLU A 446 6.52 28.58 12.86
CA GLU A 446 7.25 27.55 13.59
C GLU A 446 6.70 26.15 13.31
N LYS A 447 5.37 25.98 13.36
CA LYS A 447 4.72 24.69 13.03
C LYS A 447 4.93 24.29 11.57
N ALA A 448 4.91 25.24 10.65
CA ALA A 448 5.20 24.98 9.25
C ALA A 448 6.64 24.50 9.04
N ILE A 449 7.63 25.21 9.61
CA ILE A 449 9.05 24.83 9.53
C ILE A 449 9.28 23.46 10.17
N ALA A 450 8.70 23.19 11.35
CA ALA A 450 8.83 21.90 12.01
C ALA A 450 8.23 20.76 11.16
N SER A 451 7.07 20.98 10.54
CA SER A 451 6.46 19.98 9.66
C SER A 451 7.31 19.71 8.41
N TYR A 452 7.88 20.74 7.79
CA TYR A 452 8.83 20.57 6.69
C TYR A 452 10.13 19.88 7.11
N GLN A 453 10.63 20.14 8.32
CA GLN A 453 11.80 19.46 8.86
C GLN A 453 11.53 17.97 9.04
N ASN A 454 10.36 17.60 9.57
CA ASN A 454 9.93 16.21 9.65
C ASN A 454 9.89 15.56 8.25
N ALA A 455 9.28 16.22 7.25
CA ALA A 455 9.27 15.71 5.88
C ALA A 455 10.69 15.50 5.30
N SER A 456 11.65 16.36 5.65
CA SER A 456 13.06 16.25 5.23
C SER A 456 13.80 15.04 5.82
N GLU A 457 13.23 14.34 6.81
CA GLU A 457 13.83 13.12 7.35
C GLU A 457 13.68 11.92 6.40
N PHE A 458 12.72 11.98 5.47
CA PHE A 458 12.53 10.99 4.41
C PHE A 458 13.00 11.54 3.05
N TYR A 459 12.60 12.77 2.71
CA TYR A 459 13.04 13.42 1.46
C TYR A 459 14.48 13.89 1.60
N THR A 460 15.44 12.97 1.46
CA THR A 460 16.86 13.29 1.47
C THR A 460 17.29 13.86 0.12
N ARG A 461 18.39 14.61 0.09
CA ARG A 461 18.94 15.17 -1.14
C ARG A 461 19.34 14.09 -2.16
N ASP A 462 19.76 12.92 -1.69
CA ASP A 462 20.32 11.88 -2.54
C ASP A 462 19.21 10.96 -3.09
N ASP A 463 18.20 10.65 -2.28
CA ASP A 463 17.12 9.74 -2.66
C ASP A 463 15.95 10.47 -3.35
N PHE A 464 15.65 11.70 -2.91
CA PHE A 464 14.52 12.51 -3.38
C PHE A 464 14.95 13.96 -3.63
N PRO A 465 15.84 14.21 -4.61
CA PRO A 465 16.49 15.51 -4.79
C PRO A 465 15.49 16.66 -4.97
N GLU A 466 14.45 16.45 -5.77
CA GLU A 466 13.45 17.49 -6.07
C GLU A 466 12.53 17.79 -4.88
N ASP A 467 12.00 16.77 -4.21
CA ASP A 467 11.20 16.93 -3.00
C ASP A 467 12.01 17.60 -1.88
N TRP A 468 13.27 17.19 -1.69
CA TRP A 468 14.18 17.83 -0.76
C TRP A 468 14.39 19.31 -1.10
N ALA A 469 14.59 19.65 -2.38
CA ALA A 469 14.75 21.03 -2.83
C ALA A 469 13.49 21.86 -2.58
N ASP A 470 12.31 21.31 -2.80
CA ASP A 470 11.01 21.92 -2.52
C ASP A 470 10.85 22.21 -1.02
N VAL A 471 11.23 21.26 -0.18
CA VAL A 471 11.26 21.44 1.27
C VAL A 471 12.25 22.54 1.68
N GLN A 472 13.47 22.55 1.12
CA GLN A 472 14.45 23.60 1.40
C GLN A 472 13.96 24.98 0.96
N ARG A 473 13.33 25.09 -0.22
CA ARG A 473 12.74 26.33 -0.74
C ARG A 473 11.66 26.84 0.21
N ASN A 474 10.75 25.96 0.64
CA ASN A 474 9.66 26.32 1.54
C ASN A 474 10.17 26.76 2.92
N ILE A 475 11.10 26.00 3.54
CA ILE A 475 11.76 26.41 4.79
C ILE A 475 12.47 27.76 4.61
N GLY A 476 13.19 27.93 3.51
CA GLY A 476 13.92 29.17 3.20
C GLY A 476 13.00 30.39 3.14
N LYS A 477 11.85 30.28 2.45
CA LYS A 477 10.81 31.33 2.38
C LYS A 477 10.30 31.71 3.77
N LEU A 478 10.03 30.73 4.63
CA LEU A 478 9.50 30.96 5.97
C LEU A 478 10.54 31.55 6.92
N LEU A 479 11.80 31.12 6.82
CA LEU A 479 12.91 31.70 7.59
C LEU A 479 13.12 33.17 7.24
N VAL A 480 13.06 33.54 5.95
CA VAL A 480 13.14 34.93 5.52
C VAL A 480 11.98 35.76 6.09
N GLN A 481 10.76 35.21 6.07
CA GLN A 481 9.58 35.87 6.65
C GLN A 481 9.70 36.06 8.16
N ARG A 482 10.33 35.12 8.88
CA ARG A 482 10.61 35.22 10.32
C ARG A 482 11.73 36.22 10.65
N GLY A 483 12.54 36.63 9.68
CA GLY A 483 13.69 37.52 9.86
C GLY A 483 15.05 36.82 9.91
N SER A 484 15.10 35.49 9.81
CA SER A 484 16.33 34.70 9.69
C SER A 484 16.84 34.71 8.25
N TRP A 485 17.19 35.89 7.74
CA TRP A 485 17.48 36.10 6.32
C TRP A 485 18.66 35.28 5.79
N TYR A 486 19.74 35.15 6.55
CA TYR A 486 20.93 34.39 6.11
C TYR A 486 20.68 32.89 6.06
N ASP A 487 20.00 32.33 7.07
CA ASP A 487 19.62 30.91 7.07
C ASP A 487 18.64 30.62 5.93
N GLY A 488 17.66 31.49 5.73
CA GLY A 488 16.70 31.35 4.65
C GLY A 488 17.34 31.48 3.27
N LEU A 489 18.28 32.41 3.09
CA LEU A 489 19.08 32.55 1.86
C LEU A 489 19.86 31.28 1.57
N SER A 490 20.56 30.73 2.56
CA SER A 490 21.33 29.49 2.43
C SER A 490 20.45 28.31 1.98
N ARG A 491 19.27 28.16 2.57
CA ARG A 491 18.30 27.12 2.19
C ARG A 491 17.79 27.29 0.76
N LEU A 492 17.48 28.52 0.35
CA LEU A 492 17.07 28.81 -1.02
C LEU A 492 18.19 28.52 -2.04
N GLU A 493 19.42 28.93 -1.75
CA GLU A 493 20.59 28.70 -2.61
C GLU A 493 20.88 27.21 -2.78
N GLN A 494 20.68 26.40 -1.74
CA GLN A 494 20.81 24.95 -1.78
C GLN A 494 19.82 24.26 -2.73
N SER A 495 18.64 24.83 -2.97
CA SER A 495 17.63 24.28 -3.89
C SER A 495 17.99 24.48 -5.37
N LEU A 496 18.76 25.53 -5.72
CA LEU A 496 19.01 25.92 -7.12
C LEU A 496 19.72 24.86 -7.97
N PRO A 497 20.78 24.17 -7.50
CA PRO A 497 21.47 23.18 -8.32
C PRO A 497 20.56 22.02 -8.71
N ILE A 498 19.62 21.65 -7.83
CA ILE A 498 18.66 20.58 -8.10
C ILE A 498 17.72 20.99 -9.22
N TYR A 499 17.04 22.15 -9.10
CA TYR A 499 16.11 22.58 -10.16
C TYR A 499 16.78 22.86 -11.50
N ARG A 500 18.07 23.24 -11.50
CA ARG A 500 18.85 23.33 -12.74
C ARG A 500 19.12 21.95 -13.35
N HIS A 501 19.36 20.94 -12.53
CA HIS A 501 19.63 19.59 -12.98
C HIS A 501 18.37 18.86 -13.45
N THR A 502 17.24 19.05 -12.75
CA THR A 502 15.93 18.46 -13.10
C THR A 502 15.17 19.27 -14.14
N GLU A 503 15.74 20.40 -14.61
CA GLU A 503 15.11 21.32 -15.56
C GLU A 503 13.74 21.90 -15.11
N ASN A 504 13.47 21.91 -13.79
CA ASN A 504 12.28 22.53 -13.23
C ASN A 504 12.44 24.07 -13.20
N LEU A 505 12.21 24.70 -14.35
CA LEU A 505 12.38 26.14 -14.55
C LEU A 505 11.44 27.00 -13.70
N GLU A 506 10.24 26.50 -13.38
CA GLU A 506 9.27 27.22 -12.56
C GLU A 506 9.75 27.32 -11.10
N ALA A 507 10.12 26.17 -10.50
CA ALA A 507 10.70 26.13 -9.17
C ALA A 507 12.01 26.92 -9.08
N LEU A 508 12.84 26.85 -10.13
CA LEU A 508 14.06 27.64 -10.24
C LEU A 508 13.75 29.15 -10.21
N ALA A 509 12.77 29.62 -10.99
CA ALA A 509 12.39 31.03 -11.03
C ALA A 509 11.84 31.52 -9.69
N ASP A 510 11.01 30.72 -9.00
CA ASP A 510 10.49 31.06 -7.67
C ASP A 510 11.62 31.18 -6.64
N SER A 511 12.53 30.20 -6.60
CA SER A 511 13.69 30.25 -5.71
C SER A 511 14.59 31.46 -5.98
N VAL A 512 14.87 31.77 -7.26
CA VAL A 512 15.68 32.95 -7.63
C VAL A 512 14.98 34.26 -7.26
N TYR A 513 13.66 34.35 -7.44
CA TYR A 513 12.86 35.51 -6.99
C TYR A 513 12.95 35.68 -5.48
N HIS A 514 12.82 34.60 -4.71
CA HIS A 514 12.93 34.66 -3.25
C HIS A 514 14.35 35.01 -2.79
N ILE A 515 15.39 34.53 -3.47
CA ILE A 515 16.78 34.95 -3.24
C ILE A 515 16.94 36.44 -3.53
N ALA A 516 16.36 36.96 -4.61
CA ALA A 516 16.38 38.39 -4.93
C ALA A 516 15.76 39.24 -3.83
N ARG A 517 14.57 38.83 -3.35
CA ARG A 517 13.88 39.48 -2.24
C ARG A 517 14.69 39.43 -0.94
N THR A 518 15.32 38.30 -0.64
CA THR A 518 16.19 38.19 0.55
C THR A 518 17.40 39.11 0.44
N HIS A 519 18.04 39.17 -0.74
CA HIS A 519 19.13 40.12 -1.00
C HIS A 519 18.69 41.58 -0.87
N HIS A 520 17.47 41.91 -1.30
CA HIS A 520 16.91 43.25 -1.11
C HIS A 520 16.72 43.57 0.38
N LEU A 521 16.17 42.64 1.17
CA LEU A 521 15.97 42.82 2.62
C LEU A 521 17.29 43.02 3.39
N ILE A 522 18.36 42.34 3.00
CA ILE A 522 19.70 42.51 3.61
C ILE A 522 20.51 43.65 2.98
N MET A 523 19.88 44.50 2.16
CA MET A 523 20.50 45.66 1.48
C MET A 523 21.64 45.31 0.51
N ASN A 524 21.66 44.10 -0.04
CA ASN A 524 22.55 43.72 -1.14
C ASN A 524 21.89 44.01 -2.50
N LEU A 525 21.81 45.30 -2.83
CA LEU A 525 20.97 45.83 -3.91
C LEU A 525 21.42 45.35 -5.30
N ASP A 526 22.72 45.13 -5.52
CA ASP A 526 23.25 44.63 -6.80
C ASP A 526 22.84 43.18 -7.04
N LYS A 527 23.02 42.31 -6.05
CA LYS A 527 22.57 40.91 -6.14
C LYS A 527 21.05 40.82 -6.23
N ALA A 528 20.31 41.66 -5.51
CA ALA A 528 18.85 41.72 -5.61
C ALA A 528 18.42 42.05 -7.05
N ARG A 529 18.99 43.10 -7.66
CA ARG A 529 18.69 43.49 -9.05
C ARG A 529 18.97 42.37 -10.05
N MET A 530 20.14 41.73 -9.93
CA MET A 530 20.55 40.64 -10.81
C MET A 530 19.57 39.47 -10.72
N ASN A 531 19.29 38.98 -9.51
CA ASN A 531 18.39 37.84 -9.31
C ASN A 531 16.94 38.17 -9.72
N TYR A 532 16.43 39.38 -9.45
CA TYR A 532 15.10 39.76 -9.93
C TYR A 532 15.00 39.73 -11.46
N ARG A 533 16.03 40.19 -12.17
CA ARG A 533 16.09 40.13 -13.64
C ARG A 533 16.22 38.71 -14.16
N ASP A 534 16.98 37.86 -13.48
CA ASP A 534 17.11 36.45 -13.84
C ASP A 534 15.78 35.70 -13.66
N ALA A 535 15.10 35.87 -12.53
CA ALA A 535 13.76 35.31 -12.31
C ALA A 535 12.75 35.84 -13.35
N LEU A 536 12.75 37.15 -13.61
CA LEU A 536 11.89 37.77 -14.62
C LEU A 536 12.15 37.19 -16.02
N ARG A 537 13.40 36.93 -16.40
CA ARG A 537 13.74 36.31 -17.68
C ARG A 537 13.17 34.90 -17.78
N ILE A 538 13.29 34.10 -16.71
CA ILE A 538 12.76 32.73 -16.70
C ILE A 538 11.22 32.77 -16.75
N TYR A 539 10.56 33.59 -15.95
CA TYR A 539 9.10 33.71 -15.98
C TYR A 539 8.56 34.24 -17.31
N ASN A 540 9.27 35.15 -17.99
CA ASN A 540 8.93 35.54 -19.36
C ASN A 540 9.04 34.37 -20.34
N HIS A 541 10.10 33.56 -20.24
CA HIS A 541 10.24 32.37 -21.07
C HIS A 541 9.10 31.37 -20.86
N LEU A 542 8.63 31.24 -19.62
CA LEU A 542 7.49 30.38 -19.25
C LEU A 542 6.12 31.01 -19.52
N ASN A 543 6.05 32.26 -19.97
CA ASN A 543 4.81 33.05 -20.06
C ASN A 543 3.99 33.10 -18.75
N ASN A 544 4.66 32.99 -17.59
CA ASN A 544 4.02 32.99 -16.28
C ASN A 544 3.71 34.44 -15.83
N GLN A 545 2.52 34.93 -16.16
CA GLN A 545 2.07 36.29 -15.86
C GLN A 545 2.16 36.65 -14.36
N PRO A 546 1.70 35.81 -13.40
CA PRO A 546 1.92 36.06 -11.97
C PRO A 546 3.41 36.25 -11.62
N GLY A 547 4.28 35.36 -12.11
CA GLY A 547 5.73 35.42 -11.89
C GLY A 547 6.38 36.70 -12.44
N ILE A 548 5.93 37.16 -13.60
CA ILE A 548 6.37 38.43 -14.20
C ILE A 548 5.93 39.60 -13.31
N ALA A 549 4.67 39.65 -12.88
CA ALA A 549 4.13 40.72 -12.05
C ALA A 549 4.85 40.85 -10.69
N ILE A 550 5.14 39.72 -10.01
CA ILE A 550 5.86 39.74 -8.73
C ILE A 550 7.32 40.21 -8.91
N CYS A 551 7.99 39.81 -10.00
CA CYS A 551 9.36 40.25 -10.27
C CYS A 551 9.42 41.76 -10.58
N LYS A 552 8.47 42.27 -11.38
CA LYS A 552 8.35 43.70 -11.68
C LYS A 552 8.03 44.52 -10.44
N THR A 553 7.15 44.01 -9.59
CA THR A 553 6.86 44.61 -8.28
C THR A 553 8.13 44.67 -7.41
N GLY A 554 8.89 43.57 -7.34
CA GLY A 554 10.17 43.52 -6.63
C GLY A 554 11.22 44.50 -7.19
N LEU A 555 11.35 44.60 -8.51
CA LEU A 555 12.22 45.59 -9.17
C LEU A 555 11.78 47.03 -8.86
N GLY A 556 10.47 47.31 -8.89
CA GLY A 556 9.92 48.61 -8.53
C GLY A 556 10.23 48.99 -7.08
N MET A 557 10.03 48.08 -6.12
CA MET A 557 10.40 48.28 -4.71
C MET A 557 11.91 48.51 -4.54
N LEU A 558 12.72 47.74 -5.27
CA LEU A 558 14.18 47.91 -5.27
C LEU A 558 14.54 49.31 -5.78
N MET A 559 13.96 49.76 -6.90
CA MET A 559 14.18 51.07 -7.51
C MET A 559 13.76 52.23 -6.61
N ILE A 560 12.66 52.08 -5.86
CA ILE A 560 12.30 53.05 -4.79
C ILE A 560 13.43 53.14 -3.76
N SER A 561 13.99 52.00 -3.35
CA SER A 561 15.04 51.92 -2.32
C SER A 561 16.36 52.58 -2.75
N ILE A 562 16.67 52.57 -4.06
CA ILE A 562 17.86 53.22 -4.64
C ILE A 562 17.59 54.65 -5.16
N GLY A 563 16.35 55.15 -5.06
CA GLY A 563 15.99 56.51 -5.47
C GLY A 563 15.66 56.71 -6.97
N PHE A 564 15.55 55.64 -7.74
CA PHE A 564 15.19 55.69 -9.17
C PHE A 564 13.65 55.68 -9.32
N ILE A 565 13.02 56.80 -8.96
CA ILE A 565 11.56 56.91 -8.79
C ILE A 565 10.78 56.77 -10.11
N ASP A 566 11.34 57.24 -11.23
CA ASP A 566 10.69 57.13 -12.54
C ASP A 566 10.70 55.70 -13.07
N ASP A 567 11.87 55.04 -13.03
CA ASP A 567 12.01 53.62 -13.38
C ASP A 567 11.11 52.74 -12.49
N ALA A 568 11.05 53.04 -11.18
CA ALA A 568 10.17 52.34 -10.25
C ALA A 568 8.69 52.44 -10.65
N ARG A 569 8.25 53.62 -11.09
CA ARG A 569 6.88 53.85 -11.54
C ARG A 569 6.57 53.05 -12.79
N GLU A 570 7.51 52.98 -13.72
CA GLU A 570 7.35 52.19 -14.95
C GLU A 570 7.17 50.71 -14.64
N GLU A 571 8.06 50.11 -13.84
CA GLU A 571 7.96 48.69 -13.47
C GLU A 571 6.67 48.37 -12.71
N LEU A 572 6.25 49.23 -11.78
CA LEU A 572 5.01 49.05 -11.04
C LEU A 572 3.76 49.22 -11.92
N THR A 573 3.79 50.11 -12.92
CA THR A 573 2.66 50.27 -13.85
C THR A 573 2.50 49.02 -14.71
N GLN A 574 3.61 48.46 -15.22
CA GLN A 574 3.57 47.21 -15.96
C GLN A 574 3.10 46.04 -15.08
N ALA A 575 3.56 45.96 -13.82
CA ALA A 575 3.05 44.95 -12.87
C ALA A 575 1.54 45.10 -12.63
N TYR A 576 1.05 46.35 -12.50
CA TYR A 576 -0.37 46.64 -12.30
C TYR A 576 -1.23 46.16 -13.47
N GLU A 577 -0.82 46.44 -14.71
CA GLU A 577 -1.52 46.00 -15.93
C GLU A 577 -1.63 44.47 -15.99
N ILE A 578 -0.56 43.76 -15.61
CA ILE A 578 -0.55 42.31 -15.54
C ILE A 578 -1.52 41.81 -14.46
N CYS A 579 -1.41 42.32 -13.21
CA CYS A 579 -2.31 41.95 -12.11
C CYS A 579 -3.79 42.22 -12.46
N HIS A 580 -4.08 43.32 -13.16
CA HIS A 580 -5.42 43.63 -13.65
C HIS A 580 -5.89 42.61 -14.71
N THR A 581 -5.01 42.20 -15.62
CA THR A 581 -5.34 41.22 -16.66
C THR A 581 -5.65 39.85 -16.06
N ILE A 582 -4.88 39.42 -15.05
CA ILE A 582 -5.08 38.13 -14.36
C ILE A 582 -6.08 38.19 -13.21
N LYS A 583 -6.72 39.35 -12.97
CA LYS A 583 -7.69 39.60 -11.88
C LYS A 583 -7.13 39.32 -10.47
N ASP A 584 -5.84 39.62 -10.26
CA ASP A 584 -5.20 39.54 -8.95
C ASP A 584 -5.45 40.83 -8.15
N ASN A 585 -6.57 40.87 -7.43
CA ASN A 585 -6.96 42.03 -6.62
C ASN A 585 -5.95 42.36 -5.51
N GLN A 586 -5.31 41.35 -4.91
CA GLN A 586 -4.33 41.58 -3.85
C GLN A 586 -3.05 42.22 -4.40
N GLY A 587 -2.58 41.75 -5.56
CA GLY A 587 -1.47 42.37 -6.28
C GLY A 587 -1.78 43.83 -6.67
N ILE A 588 -2.98 44.08 -7.17
CA ILE A 588 -3.48 45.42 -7.51
C ILE A 588 -3.38 46.37 -6.30
N ASP A 589 -3.93 45.97 -5.15
CA ASP A 589 -3.95 46.80 -3.95
C ASP A 589 -2.53 47.09 -3.45
N ASN A 590 -1.65 46.08 -3.44
CA ASN A 590 -0.27 46.22 -3.04
C ASN A 590 0.49 47.22 -3.94
N ILE A 591 0.32 47.10 -5.26
CA ILE A 591 0.99 47.97 -6.23
C ILE A 591 0.45 49.41 -6.12
N GLN A 592 -0.85 49.59 -5.92
CA GLN A 592 -1.45 50.91 -5.71
C GLN A 592 -0.87 51.61 -4.48
N GLN A 593 -0.67 50.89 -3.37
CA GLN A 593 -0.02 51.45 -2.18
C GLN A 593 1.40 51.93 -2.50
N LEU A 594 2.19 51.16 -3.25
CA LEU A 594 3.55 51.55 -3.66
C LEU A 594 3.55 52.78 -4.58
N LEU A 595 2.61 52.85 -5.54
CA LEU A 595 2.45 54.01 -6.41
C LEU A 595 2.05 55.27 -5.63
N GLN A 596 1.23 55.14 -4.58
CA GLN A 596 0.93 56.25 -3.67
C GLN A 596 2.17 56.73 -2.91
N VAL A 597 3.05 55.82 -2.48
CA VAL A 597 4.33 56.17 -1.84
C VAL A 597 5.22 56.97 -2.81
N ILE A 598 5.36 56.52 -4.05
CA ILE A 598 6.11 57.24 -5.10
C ILE A 598 5.56 58.67 -5.30
N ASN A 599 4.23 58.83 -5.35
CA ASN A 599 3.62 60.14 -5.52
C ASN A 599 3.92 61.07 -4.33
N LYS A 600 3.92 60.55 -3.10
CA LYS A 600 4.28 61.34 -1.90
C LYS A 600 5.75 61.76 -1.89
N ILE A 601 6.65 60.92 -2.42
CA ILE A 601 8.08 61.23 -2.54
C ILE A 601 8.31 62.40 -3.51
N LYS A 602 7.59 62.47 -4.63
CA LYS A 602 7.69 63.58 -5.60
C LYS A 602 7.10 64.91 -5.10
N THR A 603 6.20 64.88 -4.12
CA THR A 603 5.53 66.09 -3.58
C THR A 603 6.24 66.74 -2.39
N LYS A 604 7.37 66.19 -1.92
CA LYS A 604 8.22 66.87 -0.93
C LYS A 604 9.17 67.82 -1.66
N PRO A 605 9.12 69.14 -1.37
CA PRO A 605 9.96 70.15 -2.03
C PRO A 605 11.45 69.97 -1.73
#